data_AF-A0A450Y7T9-F1
#
_entry.id   AF-A0A450Y7T9-F1
#
_cell.length_a   1.000
_cell.length_b   1.000
_cell.length_c   1.000
_cell.angle_alpha   90.00
_cell.angle_beta   90.00
_cell.angle_gamma   90.00
#
_symmetry.space_group_name_H-M   'P 1'
#
loop_
_entity.id
_entity.type
_entity.pdbx_description
1 polymer ?
#
loop_
_entity_poly.entity_id
_entity_poly.type
_entity_poly.pdbx_seq_one_letter_code
_entity_poly.pdbx_strand_id
1 'polypeptide(L)'
;MLTPRILFPRVWYRNRHPLGYVLAPLSWPFCLAVAVRRFAYGRRFITARHPGIPVIVVGNITTGGTGKTPLVIRLAKFLRDHFRPAIVVRGYGGKARRWPQWVKADSDPHLMGDEAVLLARRASCPVFAAPDRVAAAMASMECADCNLILCDDGLQHYALERDLEIAVVDGILGYGNGRCLPAGPLREPVSRLATVDFVVKNTLARNLPDCGECDGGEYSMRLIPGEPRSVLNECAESLDAFRESPVHAVCGIGHPERFFETLRRLGLAIRPHVFSDHHAFGSDELAFGDDLPIFMTEKDAVKCRRFAEPHHWYLPVEAELRPEFLLHLLDALFRAESENRVTSGKVRQTS
;
A
#
# COMPACT_ATOMS: atom_id res chain seq x y z
N MET A 1 -3.02 31.99 -1.07
CA MET A 1 -4.09 31.00 -0.81
C MET A 1 -3.44 29.64 -0.60
N LEU A 2 -3.40 29.12 0.63
CA LEU A 2 -2.91 27.77 0.91
C LEU A 2 -3.95 26.78 0.37
N THR A 3 -3.61 26.04 -0.68
CA THR A 3 -4.45 24.94 -1.17
C THR A 3 -4.76 23.98 -0.01
N PRO A 4 -6.01 23.49 0.13
CA PRO A 4 -6.41 22.61 1.24
C PRO A 4 -5.49 21.39 1.40
N ARG A 5 -4.84 20.94 0.32
CA ARG A 5 -3.89 19.82 0.28
C ARG A 5 -2.58 20.03 1.06
N ILE A 6 -2.11 21.27 1.22
CA ILE A 6 -0.91 21.58 2.04
C ILE A 6 -1.30 21.80 3.52
N LEU A 7 -2.56 22.16 3.76
CA LEU A 7 -3.06 22.49 5.10
C LEU A 7 -3.29 21.23 5.94
N PHE A 8 -3.87 20.16 5.38
CA PHE A 8 -4.20 18.96 6.15
C PHE A 8 -2.98 18.23 6.74
N PRO A 9 -1.87 17.99 6.01
CA PRO A 9 -0.67 17.40 6.62
C PRO A 9 -0.14 18.24 7.79
N ARG A 10 -0.18 19.57 7.68
CA ARG A 10 0.21 20.48 8.78
C ARG A 10 -0.77 20.42 9.95
N VAL A 11 -2.07 20.28 9.72
CA VAL A 11 -3.08 20.15 10.78
C VAL A 11 -2.97 18.80 11.50
N TRP A 12 -2.67 17.74 10.76
CA TRP A 12 -2.67 16.36 11.25
C TRP A 12 -1.38 15.99 11.98
N TYR A 13 -0.22 16.46 11.51
CA TYR A 13 1.08 16.04 12.02
C TYR A 13 1.84 17.12 12.79
N ARG A 14 1.35 18.37 12.82
CA ARG A 14 1.89 19.41 13.71
C ARG A 14 1.14 19.40 15.04
N ASN A 15 1.88 19.28 16.14
CA ASN A 15 1.30 19.36 17.48
C ASN A 15 0.55 20.69 17.69
N ARG A 16 -0.69 20.57 18.18
CA ARG A 16 -1.58 21.67 18.60
C ARG A 16 -1.94 22.70 17.51
N HIS A 17 -2.13 22.28 16.25
CA HIS A 17 -2.63 23.20 15.23
C HIS A 17 -4.07 23.69 15.56
N PRO A 18 -4.37 25.00 15.60
CA PRO A 18 -5.69 25.52 15.99
C PRO A 18 -6.86 24.94 15.20
N LEU A 19 -6.70 24.82 13.87
CA LEU A 19 -7.70 24.19 12.99
C LEU A 19 -8.01 22.72 13.36
N GLY A 20 -7.06 21.99 13.94
CA GLY A 20 -7.29 20.63 14.39
C GLY A 20 -8.26 20.54 15.57
N TYR A 21 -8.36 21.60 16.39
CA TYR A 21 -9.36 21.69 17.46
C TYR A 21 -10.73 22.11 16.90
N VAL A 22 -10.75 23.05 15.95
CA VAL A 22 -11.99 23.48 15.27
C VAL A 22 -12.65 22.33 14.51
N LEU A 23 -11.85 21.47 13.87
CA LEU A 23 -12.35 20.30 13.13
C LEU A 23 -12.65 19.09 14.04
N ALA A 24 -12.23 19.10 15.30
CA ALA A 24 -12.38 17.94 16.19
C ALA A 24 -13.85 17.48 16.35
N PRO A 25 -14.84 18.37 16.52
CA PRO A 25 -16.25 17.96 16.59
C PRO A 25 -16.73 17.24 15.33
N LEU A 26 -16.19 17.58 14.14
CA LEU A 26 -16.53 16.90 12.88
C LEU A 26 -15.93 15.48 12.79
N SER A 27 -14.94 15.16 13.61
CA SER A 27 -14.33 13.82 13.62
C SER A 27 -15.14 12.81 14.43
N TRP A 28 -15.95 13.26 15.39
CA TRP A 28 -16.84 12.40 16.17
C TRP A 28 -17.90 11.68 15.34
N PRO A 29 -18.71 12.36 14.49
CA PRO A 29 -19.67 11.66 13.64
C PRO A 29 -18.98 10.73 12.64
N PHE A 30 -17.79 11.10 12.15
CA PHE A 30 -17.00 10.21 11.29
C PHE A 30 -16.55 8.95 12.03
N CYS A 31 -15.89 9.07 13.19
CA CYS A 31 -15.48 7.90 13.97
C CYS A 31 -16.71 7.04 14.37
N LEU A 32 -17.85 7.67 14.72
CA LEU A 32 -19.09 6.97 15.04
C LEU A 32 -19.61 6.18 13.83
N ALA A 33 -19.67 6.78 12.64
CA ALA A 33 -20.10 6.09 11.42
C ALA A 33 -19.21 4.88 11.11
N VAL A 34 -17.89 5.03 11.27
CA VAL A 34 -16.92 3.92 11.14
C VAL A 34 -17.19 2.82 12.17
N ALA A 35 -17.38 3.18 13.44
CA ALA A 35 -17.65 2.23 14.52
C ALA A 35 -18.98 1.48 14.31
N VAL A 36 -20.05 2.19 13.93
CA VAL A 36 -21.36 1.61 13.60
C VAL A 36 -21.24 0.66 12.42
N ARG A 37 -20.55 1.05 11.35
CA ARG A 37 -20.32 0.19 10.18
C ARG A 37 -19.59 -1.09 10.59
N ARG A 38 -18.48 -0.99 11.34
CA ARG A 38 -17.72 -2.15 11.81
C ARG A 38 -18.57 -3.05 12.71
N PHE A 39 -19.35 -2.48 13.62
CA PHE A 39 -20.26 -3.21 14.48
C PHE A 39 -21.33 -3.96 13.67
N ALA A 40 -21.92 -3.31 12.66
CA ALA A 40 -22.94 -3.92 11.81
C ALA A 40 -22.40 -5.12 11.02
N TYR A 41 -21.19 -5.05 10.48
CA TYR A 41 -20.54 -6.20 9.84
C TYR A 41 -20.15 -7.28 10.86
N GLY A 42 -19.56 -6.91 11.99
CA GLY A 42 -19.14 -7.86 13.03
C GLY A 42 -20.32 -8.62 13.68
N ARG A 43 -21.51 -8.00 13.77
CA ARG A 43 -22.76 -8.63 14.22
C ARG A 43 -23.55 -9.28 13.08
N ARG A 44 -23.03 -9.29 11.85
CA ARG A 44 -23.69 -9.83 10.64
C ARG A 44 -25.05 -9.19 10.33
N PHE A 45 -25.26 -7.94 10.73
CA PHE A 45 -26.40 -7.13 10.27
C PHE A 45 -26.25 -6.70 8.81
N ILE A 46 -25.01 -6.63 8.32
CA ILE A 46 -24.71 -6.47 6.91
C ILE A 46 -23.94 -7.71 6.46
N THR A 47 -24.34 -8.27 5.31
CA THR A 47 -23.70 -9.46 4.75
C THR A 47 -22.28 -9.16 4.28
N ALA A 48 -21.30 -9.82 4.90
CA ALA A 48 -19.98 -10.01 4.32
C ALA A 48 -19.97 -11.30 3.49
N ARG A 49 -19.08 -11.40 2.51
CA ARG A 49 -18.93 -12.58 1.67
C ARG A 49 -17.51 -13.11 1.76
N HIS A 50 -17.37 -14.38 2.10
CA HIS A 50 -16.12 -15.12 2.04
C HIS A 50 -15.97 -15.78 0.68
N PRO A 51 -14.82 -15.69 0.00
CA PRO A 51 -14.59 -16.31 -1.31
C PRO A 51 -14.39 -17.84 -1.23
N GLY A 52 -14.25 -18.40 -0.03
CA GLY A 52 -14.09 -19.86 0.19
C GLY A 52 -12.65 -20.37 0.15
N ILE A 53 -11.69 -19.48 -0.12
CA ILE A 53 -10.25 -19.70 0.04
C ILE A 53 -9.68 -18.68 1.03
N PRO A 54 -8.52 -18.92 1.66
CA PRO A 54 -7.94 -17.99 2.61
C PRO A 54 -7.74 -16.57 2.04
N VAL A 55 -8.04 -15.56 2.86
CA VAL A 55 -7.94 -14.14 2.53
C VAL A 55 -7.14 -13.41 3.60
N ILE A 56 -6.02 -12.82 3.17
CA ILE A 56 -5.22 -11.90 3.98
C ILE A 56 -5.53 -10.48 3.52
N VAL A 57 -5.91 -9.61 4.44
CA VAL A 57 -6.07 -8.18 4.19
C VAL A 57 -4.88 -7.40 4.73
N VAL A 58 -4.22 -6.65 3.85
CA VAL A 58 -3.20 -5.66 4.22
C VAL A 58 -3.81 -4.28 4.09
N GLY A 59 -3.62 -3.43 5.08
CA GLY A 59 -4.09 -2.05 5.01
C GLY A 59 -3.47 -1.16 6.07
N ASN A 60 -3.95 0.07 6.18
CA ASN A 60 -3.55 0.98 7.25
C ASN A 60 -4.76 1.71 7.84
N ILE A 61 -4.56 2.29 9.02
CA ILE A 61 -5.57 3.11 9.69
C ILE A 61 -5.35 4.60 9.48
N THR A 62 -4.28 5.03 8.79
CA THR A 62 -3.97 6.44 8.49
C THR A 62 -4.16 6.75 7.00
N THR A 63 -4.35 8.01 6.65
CA THR A 63 -4.21 8.48 5.27
C THR A 63 -2.73 8.70 4.95
N GLY A 64 -2.28 8.23 3.78
CA GLY A 64 -0.89 8.40 3.31
C GLY A 64 -0.14 7.11 3.04
N GLY A 65 1.12 7.25 2.61
CA GLY A 65 1.98 6.16 2.18
C GLY A 65 2.72 5.47 3.33
N THR A 66 2.08 4.50 3.98
CA THR A 66 2.67 3.73 5.10
C THR A 66 3.63 2.61 4.66
N GLY A 67 3.80 2.38 3.35
CA GLY A 67 4.63 1.29 2.81
C GLY A 67 3.89 -0.03 2.62
N LYS A 68 2.56 0.00 2.45
CA LYS A 68 1.72 -1.18 2.18
C LYS A 68 2.14 -1.92 0.92
N THR A 69 2.29 -1.21 -0.20
CA THR A 69 2.54 -1.84 -1.50
C THR A 69 3.85 -2.66 -1.51
N PRO A 70 4.99 -2.16 -0.98
CA PRO A 70 6.18 -2.99 -0.80
C PRO A 70 5.96 -4.21 0.11
N LEU A 71 5.18 -4.09 1.18
CA LEU A 71 4.84 -5.21 2.05
C LEU A 71 4.02 -6.27 1.30
N VAL A 72 2.97 -5.86 0.57
CA VAL A 72 2.13 -6.77 -0.23
C VAL A 72 2.98 -7.50 -1.28
N ILE A 73 3.89 -6.80 -1.96
CA ILE A 73 4.82 -7.42 -2.93
C ILE A 73 5.71 -8.46 -2.22
N ARG A 74 6.25 -8.12 -1.05
CA ARG A 74 7.11 -9.03 -0.28
C ARG A 74 6.36 -10.27 0.19
N LEU A 75 5.15 -10.10 0.71
CA LEU A 75 4.27 -11.18 1.14
C LEU A 75 3.87 -12.08 -0.04
N ALA A 76 3.46 -11.50 -1.16
CA ALA A 76 3.12 -12.26 -2.36
C ALA A 76 4.31 -13.10 -2.84
N LYS A 77 5.51 -12.51 -2.91
CA LYS A 77 6.72 -13.24 -3.31
C LYS A 77 7.05 -14.40 -2.38
N PHE A 78 6.97 -14.19 -1.06
CA PHE A 78 7.22 -15.22 -0.04
C PHE A 78 6.17 -16.35 -0.08
N LEU A 79 4.88 -15.99 -0.15
CA LEU A 79 3.80 -16.96 -0.09
C LEU A 79 3.64 -17.80 -1.36
N ARG A 80 4.28 -17.42 -2.49
CA ARG A 80 4.28 -18.22 -3.72
C ARG A 80 4.93 -19.59 -3.57
N ASP A 81 5.85 -19.75 -2.61
CA ASP A 81 6.50 -21.04 -2.38
C ASP A 81 5.57 -22.04 -1.67
N HIS A 82 4.46 -21.56 -1.10
CA HIS A 82 3.51 -22.35 -0.31
C HIS A 82 2.08 -22.33 -0.88
N PHE A 83 1.72 -21.25 -1.58
CA PHE A 83 0.40 -20.96 -2.12
C PHE A 83 0.48 -20.41 -3.55
N ARG A 84 -0.66 -20.30 -4.20
CA ARG A 84 -0.87 -19.61 -5.46
C ARG A 84 -1.64 -18.32 -5.17
N PRO A 85 -0.96 -17.26 -4.69
CA PRO A 85 -1.62 -16.02 -4.31
C PRO A 85 -2.16 -15.28 -5.54
N ALA A 86 -3.32 -14.65 -5.38
CA ALA A 86 -3.77 -13.55 -6.24
C ALA A 86 -3.95 -12.29 -5.40
N ILE A 87 -3.56 -11.15 -5.95
CA ILE A 87 -3.73 -9.85 -5.29
C ILE A 87 -5.02 -9.20 -5.76
N VAL A 88 -5.84 -8.72 -4.82
CA VAL A 88 -7.04 -7.94 -5.12
C VAL A 88 -6.88 -6.51 -4.64
N VAL A 89 -7.10 -5.56 -5.53
CA VAL A 89 -6.90 -4.11 -5.28
C VAL A 89 -8.08 -3.29 -5.76
N ARG A 90 -8.11 -1.99 -5.40
CA ARG A 90 -9.23 -1.11 -5.78
C ARG A 90 -9.22 -0.69 -7.23
N GLY A 91 -8.02 -0.51 -7.76
CA GLY A 91 -7.80 0.34 -8.93
C GLY A 91 -8.14 1.81 -8.64
N TYR A 92 -7.66 2.35 -7.52
CA TYR A 92 -7.91 3.76 -7.17
C TYR A 92 -7.39 4.68 -8.28
N GLY A 93 -8.17 5.69 -8.66
CA GLY A 93 -7.88 6.58 -9.78
C GLY A 93 -8.12 5.98 -11.17
N GLY A 94 -8.34 4.66 -11.27
CA GLY A 94 -8.63 3.97 -12.52
C GLY A 94 -10.01 4.33 -13.08
N LYS A 95 -10.09 4.47 -14.42
CA LYS A 95 -11.30 4.84 -15.15
C LYS A 95 -11.85 3.72 -16.04
N ALA A 96 -11.54 2.45 -15.73
CA ALA A 96 -12.10 1.32 -16.46
C ALA A 96 -13.64 1.35 -16.44
N ARG A 97 -14.26 1.08 -17.59
CA ARG A 97 -15.73 1.07 -17.75
C ARG A 97 -16.39 -0.18 -17.16
N ARG A 98 -15.62 -1.26 -17.02
CA ARG A 98 -16.09 -2.55 -16.50
C ARG A 98 -15.12 -3.03 -15.43
N TRP A 99 -15.70 -3.66 -14.42
CA TRP A 99 -15.01 -4.29 -13.29
C TRP A 99 -15.66 -5.66 -13.05
N PRO A 100 -14.92 -6.64 -12.49
CA PRO A 100 -13.49 -6.64 -12.18
C PRO A 100 -12.61 -6.69 -13.44
N GLN A 101 -11.32 -6.39 -13.30
CA GLN A 101 -10.33 -6.45 -14.39
C GLN A 101 -9.07 -7.18 -13.94
N TRP A 102 -8.56 -8.09 -14.78
CA TRP A 102 -7.22 -8.65 -14.62
C TRP A 102 -6.19 -7.61 -15.10
N VAL A 103 -5.38 -7.13 -14.18
CA VAL A 103 -4.33 -6.14 -14.44
C VAL A 103 -3.03 -6.84 -14.83
N LYS A 104 -2.49 -6.45 -15.98
CA LYS A 104 -1.20 -6.93 -16.51
C LYS A 104 -0.10 -5.88 -16.29
N ALA A 105 1.16 -6.30 -16.40
CA ALA A 105 2.33 -5.45 -16.21
C ALA A 105 2.43 -4.25 -17.20
N ASP A 106 1.76 -4.36 -18.33
CA ASP A 106 1.66 -3.38 -19.43
C ASP A 106 0.30 -2.67 -19.49
N SER A 107 -0.60 -2.93 -18.54
CA SER A 107 -1.91 -2.29 -18.48
C SER A 107 -1.80 -0.78 -18.30
N ASP A 108 -2.78 -0.06 -18.83
CA ASP A 108 -2.86 1.40 -18.71
C ASP A 108 -3.12 1.83 -17.25
N PRO A 109 -2.19 2.54 -16.59
CA PRO A 109 -2.39 3.05 -15.24
C PRO A 109 -3.58 4.01 -15.12
N HIS A 110 -3.95 4.70 -16.20
CA HIS A 110 -5.12 5.58 -16.23
C HIS A 110 -6.44 4.80 -16.14
N LEU A 111 -6.46 3.58 -16.68
CA LEU A 111 -7.65 2.73 -16.67
C LEU A 111 -7.70 1.85 -15.42
N MET A 112 -6.56 1.30 -15.01
CA MET A 112 -6.48 0.29 -13.95
C MET A 112 -6.04 0.85 -12.59
N GLY A 113 -5.50 2.06 -12.54
CA GLY A 113 -4.86 2.64 -11.36
C GLY A 113 -3.35 2.32 -11.32
N ASP A 114 -2.56 3.29 -10.88
CA ASP A 114 -1.09 3.22 -10.81
C ASP A 114 -0.60 2.11 -9.85
N GLU A 115 -1.22 1.99 -8.68
CA GLU A 115 -0.89 0.94 -7.70
C GLU A 115 -1.18 -0.47 -8.22
N ALA A 116 -2.27 -0.65 -8.98
CA ALA A 116 -2.63 -1.95 -9.52
C ALA A 116 -1.62 -2.43 -10.57
N VAL A 117 -1.19 -1.52 -11.45
CA VAL A 117 -0.18 -1.82 -12.47
C VAL A 117 1.19 -2.07 -11.81
N LEU A 118 1.56 -1.28 -10.79
CA LEU A 118 2.78 -1.49 -10.01
C LEU A 118 2.81 -2.90 -9.39
N LEU A 119 1.72 -3.33 -8.77
CA LEU A 119 1.60 -4.67 -8.19
C LEU A 119 1.73 -5.76 -9.26
N ALA A 120 1.06 -5.60 -10.41
CA ALA A 120 1.13 -6.57 -11.50
C ALA A 120 2.55 -6.74 -12.06
N ARG A 121 3.36 -5.68 -12.02
CA ARG A 121 4.77 -5.71 -12.45
C ARG A 121 5.69 -6.39 -11.42
N ARG A 122 5.46 -6.18 -10.13
CA ARG A 122 6.43 -6.51 -9.07
C ARG A 122 6.10 -7.78 -8.29
N ALA A 123 4.82 -8.07 -8.08
CA ALA A 123 4.38 -9.16 -7.21
C ALA A 123 4.57 -10.55 -7.84
N SER A 124 4.67 -10.62 -9.17
CA SER A 124 4.86 -11.88 -9.91
C SER A 124 3.78 -12.93 -9.60
N CYS A 125 2.54 -12.45 -9.39
CA CYS A 125 1.33 -13.22 -9.23
C CYS A 125 0.14 -12.47 -9.87
N PRO A 126 -1.00 -13.13 -10.14
CA PRO A 126 -2.18 -12.48 -10.74
C PRO A 126 -2.68 -11.31 -9.89
N VAL A 127 -3.05 -10.20 -10.55
CA VAL A 127 -3.59 -8.99 -9.90
C VAL A 127 -4.93 -8.64 -10.50
N PHE A 128 -5.94 -8.47 -9.65
CA PHE A 128 -7.29 -8.11 -10.03
C PHE A 128 -7.69 -6.80 -9.37
N ALA A 129 -8.15 -5.84 -10.17
CA ALA A 129 -8.64 -4.57 -9.70
C ALA A 129 -10.18 -4.52 -9.76
N ALA A 130 -10.82 -4.08 -8.69
CA ALA A 130 -12.22 -3.69 -8.67
C ALA A 130 -12.56 -2.84 -7.43
N PRO A 131 -13.50 -1.87 -7.54
CA PRO A 131 -14.08 -1.19 -6.39
C PRO A 131 -14.70 -2.17 -5.38
N ASP A 132 -15.38 -3.20 -5.87
CA ASP A 132 -15.89 -4.32 -5.07
C ASP A 132 -14.82 -5.42 -4.98
N ARG A 133 -14.22 -5.57 -3.79
CA ARG A 133 -13.17 -6.59 -3.57
C ARG A 133 -13.68 -8.01 -3.60
N VAL A 134 -14.95 -8.25 -3.29
CA VAL A 134 -15.53 -9.59 -3.38
C VAL A 134 -15.58 -10.00 -4.85
N ALA A 135 -16.05 -9.12 -5.73
CA ALA A 135 -16.06 -9.38 -7.17
C ALA A 135 -14.65 -9.62 -7.73
N ALA A 136 -13.64 -8.85 -7.30
CA ALA A 136 -12.24 -9.10 -7.69
C ALA A 136 -11.73 -10.47 -7.20
N ALA A 137 -12.04 -10.86 -5.96
CA ALA A 137 -11.64 -12.15 -5.41
C ALA A 137 -12.27 -13.32 -6.19
N MET A 138 -13.58 -13.28 -6.43
CA MET A 138 -14.27 -14.31 -7.21
C MET A 138 -13.71 -14.43 -8.63
N ALA A 139 -13.52 -13.30 -9.32
CA ALA A 139 -12.94 -13.31 -10.66
C ALA A 139 -11.49 -13.82 -10.70
N SER A 140 -10.71 -13.59 -9.64
CA SER A 140 -9.35 -14.13 -9.55
C SER A 140 -9.33 -15.65 -9.43
N MET A 141 -10.30 -16.23 -8.71
CA MET A 141 -10.44 -17.68 -8.59
C MET A 141 -10.88 -18.32 -9.90
N GLU A 142 -11.80 -17.67 -10.62
CA GLU A 142 -12.29 -18.15 -11.92
C GLU A 142 -11.20 -18.08 -13.00
N CYS A 143 -10.38 -17.03 -13.01
CA CYS A 143 -9.45 -16.75 -14.10
C CYS A 143 -8.01 -17.26 -13.87
N ALA A 144 -7.59 -17.46 -12.62
CA ALA A 144 -6.16 -17.62 -12.31
C ALA A 144 -5.80 -18.79 -11.37
N ASP A 145 -6.75 -19.68 -11.05
CA ASP A 145 -6.55 -20.88 -10.22
C ASP A 145 -5.75 -20.59 -8.92
N CYS A 146 -6.09 -19.47 -8.27
CA CYS A 146 -5.47 -19.07 -7.02
C CYS A 146 -6.09 -19.82 -5.82
N ASN A 147 -5.30 -20.06 -4.78
CA ASN A 147 -5.77 -20.66 -3.53
C ASN A 147 -5.52 -19.75 -2.29
N LEU A 148 -5.13 -18.49 -2.53
CA LEU A 148 -4.92 -17.48 -1.51
C LEU A 148 -5.22 -16.09 -2.09
N ILE A 149 -5.96 -15.26 -1.37
CA ILE A 149 -6.20 -13.85 -1.73
C ILE A 149 -5.38 -12.93 -0.83
N LEU A 150 -4.63 -12.02 -1.44
CA LEU A 150 -3.97 -10.89 -0.77
C LEU A 150 -4.69 -9.59 -1.15
N CYS A 151 -5.46 -9.01 -0.24
CA CYS A 151 -6.16 -7.76 -0.50
C CYS A 151 -5.32 -6.55 -0.08
N ASP A 152 -4.96 -5.69 -1.03
CA ASP A 152 -4.29 -4.42 -0.75
C ASP A 152 -5.29 -3.29 -0.42
N ASP A 153 -4.90 -2.47 0.54
CA ASP A 153 -5.69 -1.39 1.18
C ASP A 153 -7.12 -1.83 1.56
N GLY A 154 -7.25 -3.03 2.15
CA GLY A 154 -8.54 -3.68 2.38
C GLY A 154 -9.13 -3.52 3.78
N LEU A 155 -8.42 -2.94 4.77
CA LEU A 155 -8.85 -2.95 6.18
C LEU A 155 -10.27 -2.40 6.39
N GLN A 156 -10.65 -1.35 5.66
CA GLN A 156 -11.98 -0.74 5.72
C GLN A 156 -13.03 -1.42 4.82
N HIS A 157 -12.65 -2.43 4.03
CA HIS A 157 -13.53 -3.15 3.10
C HIS A 157 -14.19 -4.36 3.79
N TYR A 158 -15.03 -4.08 4.79
CA TYR A 158 -15.72 -5.09 5.61
C TYR A 158 -16.63 -6.08 4.85
N ALA A 159 -17.01 -5.77 3.62
CA ALA A 159 -17.83 -6.66 2.79
C ALA A 159 -17.08 -7.91 2.29
N LEU A 160 -15.74 -7.84 2.22
CA LEU A 160 -14.91 -9.00 1.98
C LEU A 160 -14.61 -9.63 3.35
N GLU A 161 -15.15 -10.81 3.59
CA GLU A 161 -14.79 -11.60 4.78
C GLU A 161 -13.35 -12.08 4.62
N ARG A 162 -12.63 -12.12 5.74
CA ARG A 162 -11.18 -12.29 5.76
C ARG A 162 -10.76 -13.13 6.95
N ASP A 163 -9.69 -13.90 6.77
CA ASP A 163 -9.16 -14.77 7.80
C ASP A 163 -8.07 -14.08 8.61
N LEU A 164 -7.24 -13.26 7.95
CA LEU A 164 -6.12 -12.56 8.60
C LEU A 164 -6.06 -11.08 8.19
N GLU A 165 -5.68 -10.25 9.15
CA GLU A 165 -5.51 -8.82 9.01
C GLU A 165 -4.11 -8.35 9.40
N ILE A 166 -3.50 -7.57 8.50
CA ILE A 166 -2.21 -6.95 8.72
C ILE A 166 -2.38 -5.43 8.62
N ALA A 167 -2.19 -4.73 9.74
CA ALA A 167 -2.16 -3.28 9.78
C ALA A 167 -0.74 -2.73 9.65
N VAL A 168 -0.53 -1.87 8.65
CA VAL A 168 0.75 -1.20 8.42
C VAL A 168 0.73 0.19 9.02
N VAL A 169 1.66 0.44 9.94
CA VAL A 169 1.84 1.73 10.63
C VAL A 169 3.11 2.39 10.11
N ASP A 170 3.04 3.69 9.79
CA ASP A 170 4.24 4.47 9.50
C ASP A 170 4.95 4.80 10.81
N GLY A 171 6.19 4.34 10.99
CA GLY A 171 6.96 4.53 12.22
C GLY A 171 7.50 5.94 12.42
N ILE A 172 7.45 6.79 11.39
CA ILE A 172 7.89 8.20 11.44
C ILE A 172 6.70 9.09 11.77
N LEU A 173 5.64 8.99 10.95
CA LEU A 173 4.45 9.83 11.07
C LEU A 173 3.52 9.38 12.21
N GLY A 174 3.59 8.10 12.57
CA GLY A 174 2.75 7.50 13.59
C GLY A 174 1.27 7.73 13.31
N TYR A 175 0.53 8.15 14.35
CA TYR A 175 -0.91 8.38 14.30
C TYR A 175 -1.29 9.86 14.12
N GLY A 176 -0.32 10.74 13.84
CA GLY A 176 -0.50 12.19 13.86
C GLY A 176 -1.06 12.68 15.20
N ASN A 177 -2.08 13.53 15.16
CA ASN A 177 -2.75 14.04 16.36
C ASN A 177 -3.74 13.05 17.03
N GLY A 178 -3.80 11.79 16.57
CA GLY A 178 -4.62 10.74 17.16
C GLY A 178 -6.13 10.84 16.89
N ARG A 179 -6.58 11.74 16.01
CA ARG A 179 -8.00 11.92 15.67
C ARG A 179 -8.35 11.30 14.31
N CYS A 180 -9.60 10.88 14.15
CA CYS A 180 -10.11 10.50 12.83
C CYS A 180 -10.21 11.71 11.89
N LEU A 181 -10.43 11.42 10.61
CA LEU A 181 -10.82 12.42 9.63
C LEU A 181 -12.07 13.20 10.07
N PRO A 182 -12.18 14.50 9.75
CA PRO A 182 -11.20 15.33 9.05
C PRO A 182 -10.15 16.00 9.97
N ALA A 183 -10.28 15.93 11.30
CA ALA A 183 -9.37 16.66 12.20
C ALA A 183 -7.98 16.02 12.31
N GLY A 184 -7.88 14.71 12.06
CA GLY A 184 -6.63 13.96 12.04
C GLY A 184 -6.56 13.02 10.84
N PRO A 185 -5.43 12.29 10.71
CA PRO A 185 -5.19 11.43 9.55
C PRO A 185 -5.86 10.06 9.65
N LEU A 186 -6.50 9.73 10.78
CA LEU A 186 -6.98 8.37 11.00
C LEU A 186 -8.28 8.09 10.21
N ARG A 187 -8.27 7.00 9.45
CA ARG A 187 -9.45 6.37 8.81
C ARG A 187 -10.28 5.60 9.83
N GLU A 188 -9.63 5.08 10.87
CA GLU A 188 -10.23 4.32 11.98
C GLU A 188 -9.47 4.63 13.27
N PRO A 189 -10.11 4.58 14.46
CA PRO A 189 -9.43 4.86 15.73
C PRO A 189 -8.26 3.89 15.97
N VAL A 190 -7.25 4.34 16.72
CA VAL A 190 -6.04 3.54 17.04
C VAL A 190 -6.39 2.22 17.75
N SER A 191 -7.49 2.19 18.52
CA SER A 191 -8.00 0.96 19.14
C SER A 191 -8.34 -0.16 18.14
N ARG A 192 -8.46 0.16 16.84
CA ARG A 192 -8.63 -0.85 15.77
C ARG A 192 -7.43 -1.79 15.64
N LEU A 193 -6.22 -1.33 16.00
CA LEU A 193 -5.01 -2.14 15.94
C LEU A 193 -5.02 -3.29 16.95
N ALA A 194 -5.79 -3.17 18.04
CA ALA A 194 -5.92 -4.25 19.02
C ALA A 194 -6.77 -5.44 18.52
N THR A 195 -7.37 -5.33 17.32
CA THR A 195 -8.22 -6.39 16.75
C THR A 195 -7.76 -6.84 15.38
N VAL A 196 -6.56 -6.46 14.94
CA VAL A 196 -5.92 -7.11 13.78
C VAL A 196 -5.02 -8.22 14.29
N ASP A 197 -4.71 -9.19 13.44
CA ASP A 197 -3.83 -10.31 13.80
C ASP A 197 -2.37 -9.86 13.88
N PHE A 198 -1.97 -8.95 12.99
CA PHE A 198 -0.60 -8.45 12.91
C PHE A 198 -0.55 -6.93 12.72
N VAL A 199 0.36 -6.28 13.46
CA VAL A 199 0.74 -4.88 13.23
C VAL A 199 2.17 -4.84 12.71
N VAL A 200 2.39 -4.22 11.55
CA VAL A 200 3.71 -4.06 10.93
C VAL A 200 4.08 -2.58 10.89
N LYS A 201 5.10 -2.20 11.64
CA LYS A 201 5.61 -0.83 11.74
C LYS A 201 6.77 -0.60 10.76
N ASN A 202 6.60 0.37 9.89
CA ASN A 202 7.61 0.80 8.93
C ASN A 202 8.62 1.74 9.59
N THR A 203 9.82 1.25 9.90
CA THR A 203 10.86 1.99 10.61
C THR A 203 11.92 2.58 9.68
N LEU A 204 12.57 3.66 10.14
CA LEU A 204 13.81 4.19 9.54
C LEU A 204 15.08 3.67 10.23
N ALA A 205 14.95 2.76 11.21
CA ALA A 205 16.08 2.22 11.94
C ALA A 205 17.09 1.55 10.99
N ARG A 206 18.38 1.79 11.24
CA ARG A 206 19.46 1.19 10.44
C ARG A 206 19.45 -0.32 10.51
N ASN A 207 19.07 -0.90 11.64
CA ASN A 207 18.86 -2.33 11.81
C ASN A 207 17.44 -2.55 12.32
N LEU A 208 16.82 -3.66 11.92
CA LEU A 208 15.58 -4.11 12.54
C LEU A 208 15.89 -4.53 13.99
N PRO A 209 15.13 -4.07 14.99
CA PRO A 209 15.37 -4.41 16.39
C PRO A 209 15.38 -5.94 16.59
N ASP A 210 16.26 -6.42 17.46
CA ASP A 210 16.49 -7.87 17.67
C ASP A 210 15.37 -8.58 18.44
N CYS A 211 14.45 -7.83 19.07
CA CYS A 211 13.27 -8.40 19.68
C CYS A 211 12.15 -8.56 18.63
N GLY A 212 11.88 -9.82 18.27
CA GLY A 212 10.72 -10.25 17.46
C GLY A 212 9.36 -9.98 18.09
N GLU A 213 9.34 -9.42 19.29
CA GLU A 213 8.19 -8.78 19.91
C GLU A 213 8.61 -7.34 20.23
N CYS A 214 8.26 -6.39 19.34
CA CYS A 214 8.25 -5.00 19.76
C CYS A 214 7.19 -4.91 20.86
N ASP A 215 7.55 -4.28 21.99
CA ASP A 215 6.70 -4.04 23.17
C ASP A 215 5.22 -3.88 22.77
N GLY A 216 4.39 -4.91 22.98
CA GLY A 216 2.97 -4.93 22.57
C GLY A 216 2.57 -5.77 21.34
N GLY A 217 3.44 -6.62 20.78
CA GLY A 217 3.07 -7.56 19.71
C GLY A 217 3.16 -6.98 18.28
N GLU A 218 3.93 -5.92 18.09
CA GLU A 218 4.16 -5.32 16.77
C GLU A 218 5.42 -5.90 16.09
N TYR A 219 5.38 -6.05 14.76
CA TYR A 219 6.53 -6.42 13.93
C TYR A 219 7.12 -5.18 13.26
N SER A 220 8.43 -5.20 13.00
CA SER A 220 9.10 -4.12 12.28
C SER A 220 9.42 -4.51 10.84
N MET A 221 9.27 -3.55 9.94
CA MET A 221 9.81 -3.62 8.57
C MET A 221 10.58 -2.36 8.24
N ARG A 222 11.52 -2.44 7.31
CA ARG A 222 12.17 -1.27 6.70
C ARG A 222 12.05 -1.35 5.18
N LEU A 223 12.08 -0.19 4.53
CA LEU A 223 12.16 -0.13 3.07
C LEU A 223 13.63 0.05 2.67
N ILE A 224 14.14 -0.91 1.90
CA ILE A 224 15.50 -0.88 1.37
C ILE A 224 15.43 -0.42 -0.09
N PRO A 225 16.11 0.68 -0.46
CA PRO A 225 16.23 1.07 -1.85
C PRO A 225 17.10 0.06 -2.61
N GLY A 226 16.65 -0.34 -3.81
CA GLY A 226 17.45 -1.10 -4.75
C GLY A 226 18.31 -0.18 -5.64
N GLU A 227 18.85 -0.75 -6.71
CA GLU A 227 19.53 0.02 -7.75
C GLU A 227 18.54 0.85 -8.58
N PRO A 228 18.91 2.09 -8.97
CA PRO A 228 18.19 2.88 -9.97
C PRO A 228 17.90 2.05 -11.21
N ARG A 229 16.69 2.19 -11.74
CA ARG A 229 16.27 1.52 -12.97
C ARG A 229 15.75 2.51 -14.00
N SER A 230 16.11 2.32 -15.26
CA SER A 230 15.57 3.12 -16.35
C SER A 230 14.07 2.84 -16.51
N VAL A 231 13.27 3.90 -16.59
CA VAL A 231 11.83 3.79 -16.84
C VAL A 231 11.57 3.21 -18.24
N LEU A 232 12.47 3.51 -19.19
CA LEU A 232 12.35 3.13 -20.60
C LEU A 232 12.54 1.63 -20.80
N ASN A 233 13.63 1.05 -20.30
CA ASN A 233 14.04 -0.32 -20.61
C ASN A 233 14.25 -1.24 -19.40
N GLU A 234 14.04 -0.75 -18.17
CA GLU A 234 14.19 -1.52 -16.92
C GLU A 234 15.62 -1.96 -16.58
N CYS A 235 16.62 -1.53 -17.34
CA CYS A 235 18.02 -1.75 -17.03
C CYS A 235 18.36 -1.07 -15.69
N ALA A 236 19.05 -1.81 -14.82
CA ALA A 236 19.58 -1.27 -13.58
C ALA A 236 20.92 -0.59 -13.83
N GLU A 237 21.20 0.46 -13.06
CA GLU A 237 22.46 1.21 -13.11
C GLU A 237 22.98 1.44 -11.69
N SER A 238 24.30 1.50 -11.53
CA SER A 238 24.88 1.77 -10.21
C SER A 238 24.54 3.18 -9.75
N LEU A 239 24.27 3.35 -8.45
CA LEU A 239 24.10 4.68 -7.85
C LEU A 239 25.30 5.60 -8.07
N ASP A 240 26.51 5.04 -8.22
CA ASP A 240 27.73 5.80 -8.43
C ASP A 240 27.68 6.64 -9.72
N ALA A 241 26.97 6.18 -10.75
CA ALA A 241 26.79 6.88 -12.02
C ALA A 241 26.07 8.23 -11.87
N PHE A 242 25.38 8.46 -10.74
CA PHE A 242 24.53 9.64 -10.51
C PHE A 242 25.08 10.58 -9.43
N ARG A 243 26.27 10.32 -8.88
CA ARG A 243 26.82 11.12 -7.76
C ARG A 243 27.55 12.39 -8.18
N GLU A 244 28.03 12.46 -9.41
CA GLU A 244 28.84 13.58 -9.89
C GLU A 244 28.02 14.82 -10.24
N SER A 245 26.71 14.65 -10.49
CA SER A 245 25.82 15.73 -10.92
C SER A 245 24.51 15.72 -10.13
N PRO A 246 23.87 16.88 -9.95
CA PRO A 246 22.56 16.93 -9.33
C PRO A 246 21.52 16.20 -10.20
N VAL A 247 20.54 15.57 -9.55
CA VAL A 247 19.41 14.91 -10.22
C VAL A 247 18.10 15.62 -9.91
N HIS A 248 17.17 15.58 -10.84
CA HIS A 248 15.80 16.04 -10.61
C HIS A 248 15.03 14.95 -9.86
N ALA A 249 14.58 15.22 -8.64
CA ALA A 249 13.81 14.28 -7.84
C ALA A 249 12.32 14.61 -7.95
N VAL A 250 11.56 13.79 -8.68
CA VAL A 250 10.14 14.01 -8.98
C VAL A 250 9.29 13.02 -8.20
N CYS A 251 8.28 13.49 -7.47
CA CYS A 251 7.32 12.56 -6.87
C CYS A 251 5.90 13.12 -6.71
N GLY A 252 4.92 12.23 -6.90
CA GLY A 252 3.49 12.47 -6.71
C GLY A 252 2.90 11.46 -5.72
N ILE A 253 3.49 11.40 -4.53
CA ILE A 253 3.11 10.48 -3.44
C ILE A 253 2.66 11.23 -2.19
N GLY A 254 1.92 10.56 -1.31
CA GLY A 254 1.38 11.17 -0.07
C GLY A 254 2.44 11.68 0.93
N HIS A 255 3.69 11.22 0.86
CA HIS A 255 4.79 11.73 1.71
C HIS A 255 6.10 11.91 0.92
N PRO A 256 6.24 13.02 0.17
CA PRO A 256 7.40 13.31 -0.69
C PRO A 256 8.75 13.29 0.03
N GLU A 257 8.80 13.82 1.26
CA GLU A 257 10.06 14.00 2.00
C GLU A 257 10.78 12.67 2.23
N ARG A 258 10.04 11.56 2.41
CA ARG A 258 10.62 10.22 2.53
C ARG A 258 11.44 9.83 1.31
N PHE A 259 10.93 10.11 0.11
CA PHE A 259 11.64 9.81 -1.13
C PHE A 259 12.91 10.68 -1.27
N PHE A 260 12.78 11.97 -1.01
CA PHE A 260 13.90 12.91 -1.06
C PHE A 260 14.99 12.57 -0.03
N GLU A 261 14.61 12.25 1.20
CA GLU A 261 15.55 11.82 2.23
C GLU A 261 16.24 10.51 1.86
N THR A 262 15.53 9.58 1.21
CA THR A 262 16.14 8.34 0.70
C THR A 262 17.22 8.66 -0.33
N LEU A 263 16.95 9.50 -1.32
CA LEU A 263 17.95 9.91 -2.32
C LEU A 263 19.15 10.62 -1.69
N ARG A 264 18.92 11.53 -0.75
CA ARG A 264 20.01 12.24 -0.03
C ARG A 264 20.87 11.27 0.79
N ARG A 265 20.25 10.30 1.47
CA ARG A 265 20.97 9.27 2.24
C ARG A 265 21.82 8.36 1.35
N LEU A 266 21.43 8.19 0.08
CA LEU A 266 22.21 7.47 -0.93
C LEU A 266 23.35 8.30 -1.54
N GLY A 267 23.51 9.56 -1.10
CA GLY A 267 24.60 10.46 -1.51
C GLY A 267 24.28 11.29 -2.77
N LEU A 268 23.03 11.34 -3.21
CA LEU A 268 22.64 12.12 -4.37
C LEU A 268 22.34 13.57 -4.00
N ALA A 269 22.86 14.51 -4.80
CA ALA A 269 22.42 15.90 -4.78
C ALA A 269 21.09 16.01 -5.56
N ILE A 270 20.04 16.53 -4.93
CA ILE A 270 18.69 16.53 -5.54
C ILE A 270 18.11 17.93 -5.74
N ARG A 271 17.39 18.10 -6.85
CA ARG A 271 16.47 19.21 -7.11
C ARG A 271 15.03 18.70 -6.97
N PRO A 272 14.33 18.99 -5.86
CA PRO A 272 13.04 18.38 -5.57
C PRO A 272 11.88 19.03 -6.33
N HIS A 273 11.00 18.20 -6.89
CA HIS A 273 9.77 18.58 -7.58
C HIS A 273 8.60 17.77 -7.01
N VAL A 274 7.63 18.45 -6.41
CA VAL A 274 6.50 17.82 -5.73
C VAL A 274 5.23 18.01 -6.53
N PHE A 275 4.58 16.90 -6.85
CA PHE A 275 3.29 16.85 -7.53
C PHE A 275 2.20 16.35 -6.59
N SER A 276 0.95 16.44 -7.05
CA SER A 276 -0.19 15.90 -6.30
C SER A 276 -0.11 14.37 -6.18
N ASP A 277 -0.69 13.81 -5.12
CA ASP A 277 -0.82 12.35 -5.03
C ASP A 277 -1.67 11.82 -6.19
N HIS A 278 -1.22 10.73 -6.81
CA HIS A 278 -1.78 10.18 -8.05
C HIS A 278 -1.82 11.17 -9.23
N HIS A 279 -0.90 12.15 -9.28
CA HIS A 279 -0.76 13.07 -10.42
C HIS A 279 -0.58 12.31 -11.73
N ALA A 280 -1.30 12.73 -12.77
CA ALA A 280 -1.17 12.21 -14.12
C ALA A 280 -0.14 13.05 -14.86
N PHE A 281 1.09 12.55 -14.95
CA PHE A 281 2.21 13.26 -15.57
C PHE A 281 2.02 13.41 -17.09
N GLY A 282 2.34 14.60 -17.60
CA GLY A 282 2.62 14.85 -19.02
C GLY A 282 4.14 14.87 -19.28
N SER A 283 4.55 14.66 -20.53
CA SER A 283 5.95 14.77 -20.96
C SER A 283 6.54 16.15 -20.66
N ASP A 284 5.77 17.20 -20.93
CA ASP A 284 6.23 18.59 -20.82
C ASP A 284 6.51 19.00 -19.36
N GLU A 285 5.88 18.32 -18.38
CA GLU A 285 6.11 18.56 -16.95
C GLU A 285 7.44 17.97 -16.46
N LEU A 286 8.04 17.06 -17.22
CA LEU A 286 9.37 16.48 -16.95
C LEU A 286 10.48 17.14 -17.76
N ALA A 287 10.15 18.02 -18.71
CA ALA A 287 11.13 18.75 -19.51
C ALA A 287 11.68 19.95 -18.74
N PHE A 288 12.75 19.75 -17.96
CA PHE A 288 13.34 20.80 -17.12
C PHE A 288 14.32 21.74 -17.87
N GLY A 289 14.58 21.49 -19.15
CA GLY A 289 15.48 22.30 -19.97
C GLY A 289 16.97 22.00 -19.78
N ASP A 290 17.31 20.88 -19.14
CA ASP A 290 18.64 20.29 -19.07
C ASP A 290 18.56 18.76 -19.26
N ASP A 291 19.71 18.11 -19.49
CA ASP A 291 19.81 16.66 -19.69
C ASP A 291 20.09 15.90 -18.38
N LEU A 292 19.78 16.51 -17.22
CA LEU A 292 20.07 15.88 -15.93
C LEU A 292 19.15 14.67 -15.70
N PRO A 293 19.64 13.63 -15.01
CA PRO A 293 18.81 12.48 -14.66
C PRO A 293 17.58 12.88 -13.83
N ILE A 294 16.42 12.35 -14.21
CA ILE A 294 15.16 12.52 -13.47
C ILE A 294 14.87 11.24 -12.70
N PHE A 295 14.95 11.32 -11.38
CA PHE A 295 14.61 10.25 -10.45
C PHE A 295 13.18 10.39 -9.95
N MET A 296 12.38 9.35 -10.12
CA MET A 296 11.01 9.29 -9.59
C MET A 296 10.75 8.05 -8.73
N THR A 297 9.62 8.05 -8.03
CA THR A 297 9.18 6.87 -7.28
C THR A 297 8.75 5.77 -8.26
N GLU A 298 8.80 4.50 -7.83
CA GLU A 298 8.32 3.39 -8.66
C GLU A 298 6.84 3.53 -9.05
N LYS A 299 6.01 4.11 -8.16
CA LYS A 299 4.61 4.43 -8.45
C LYS A 299 4.48 5.49 -9.56
N ASP A 300 5.34 6.50 -9.54
CA ASP A 300 5.33 7.56 -10.54
C ASP A 300 5.88 7.09 -11.90
N ALA A 301 6.91 6.25 -11.88
CA ALA A 301 7.49 5.63 -13.07
C ALA A 301 6.47 4.89 -13.93
N VAL A 302 5.57 4.14 -13.29
CA VAL A 302 4.49 3.42 -13.98
C VAL A 302 3.65 4.34 -14.86
N LYS A 303 3.43 5.60 -14.45
CA LYS A 303 2.63 6.59 -15.20
C LYS A 303 3.42 7.22 -16.35
N CYS A 304 4.73 7.38 -16.20
CA CYS A 304 5.60 8.06 -17.17
C CYS A 304 6.08 7.14 -18.31
N ARG A 305 5.89 5.82 -18.19
CA ARG A 305 6.41 4.81 -19.14
C ARG A 305 6.10 5.06 -20.62
N ARG A 306 4.92 5.61 -20.92
CA ARG A 306 4.49 5.83 -22.32
C ARG A 306 5.29 6.91 -23.05
N PHE A 307 5.94 7.79 -22.30
CA PHE A 307 6.75 8.90 -22.81
C PHE A 307 8.12 8.92 -22.11
N ALA A 308 8.59 7.75 -21.68
CA ALA A 308 9.86 7.65 -20.96
C ALA A 308 11.04 8.02 -21.86
N GLU A 309 11.95 8.82 -21.34
CA GLU A 309 13.19 9.22 -22.00
C GLU A 309 14.39 8.50 -21.39
N PRO A 310 15.56 8.44 -22.07
CA PRO A 310 16.74 7.74 -21.56
C PRO A 310 17.23 8.22 -20.18
N HIS A 311 16.98 9.49 -19.85
CA HIS A 311 17.37 10.08 -18.57
C HIS A 311 16.29 9.94 -17.48
N HIS A 312 15.19 9.22 -17.73
CA HIS A 312 14.16 8.92 -16.73
C HIS A 312 14.51 7.64 -15.96
N TRP A 313 14.68 7.80 -14.66
CA TRP A 313 15.04 6.75 -13.71
C TRP A 313 14.03 6.65 -12.59
N TYR A 314 13.90 5.47 -12.01
CA TYR A 314 13.14 5.27 -10.79
C TYR A 314 13.93 4.46 -9.77
N LEU A 315 13.65 4.72 -8.49
CA LEU A 315 14.27 3.99 -7.39
C LEU A 315 13.28 2.93 -6.85
N PRO A 316 13.48 1.64 -7.14
CA PRO A 316 12.67 0.58 -6.54
C PRO A 316 12.95 0.51 -5.04
N VAL A 317 11.93 0.14 -4.28
CA VAL A 317 12.06 -0.15 -2.85
C VAL A 317 11.51 -1.53 -2.54
N GLU A 318 12.16 -2.22 -1.62
CA GLU A 318 11.73 -3.54 -1.14
C GLU A 318 11.46 -3.48 0.36
N ALA A 319 10.40 -4.15 0.81
CA ALA A 319 10.16 -4.33 2.23
C ALA A 319 11.08 -5.45 2.74
N GLU A 320 11.97 -5.12 3.66
CA GLU A 320 12.70 -6.09 4.45
C GLU A 320 12.00 -6.27 5.80
N LEU A 321 11.73 -7.54 6.12
CA LEU A 321 11.13 -7.97 7.37
C LEU A 321 12.02 -9.04 7.99
N ARG A 322 11.92 -9.14 9.32
CA ARG A 322 12.48 -10.24 10.09
C ARG A 322 11.79 -11.57 9.69
N PRO A 323 12.53 -12.67 9.47
CA PRO A 323 11.96 -13.97 9.09
C PRO A 323 10.85 -14.47 10.02
N GLU A 324 10.95 -14.14 11.31
CA GLU A 324 10.03 -14.53 12.37
C GLU A 324 8.59 -14.12 12.06
N PHE A 325 8.38 -12.90 11.52
CA PHE A 325 7.05 -12.45 11.08
C PHE A 325 6.48 -13.33 9.97
N LEU A 326 7.30 -13.68 8.98
CA LEU A 326 6.87 -14.47 7.82
C LEU A 326 6.48 -15.89 8.25
N LEU A 327 7.20 -16.47 9.22
CA LEU A 327 6.89 -17.76 9.80
C LEU A 327 5.58 -17.74 10.60
N HIS A 328 5.40 -16.74 11.48
CA HIS A 328 4.16 -16.59 12.24
C HIS A 328 2.94 -16.36 11.34
N LEU A 329 3.10 -15.58 10.27
CA LEU A 329 2.06 -15.41 9.26
C LEU A 329 1.71 -16.72 8.57
N LEU A 330 2.72 -17.51 8.19
CA LEU A 330 2.54 -18.79 7.52
C LEU A 330 1.80 -19.79 8.43
N ASP A 331 2.17 -19.86 9.71
CA ASP A 331 1.50 -20.70 10.70
C ASP A 331 0.03 -20.30 10.90
N ALA A 332 -0.24 -19.00 11.01
CA ALA A 332 -1.61 -18.49 11.12
C ALA A 332 -2.44 -18.84 9.88
N LEU A 333 -1.84 -18.76 8.69
CA LEU A 333 -2.50 -19.06 7.43
C LEU A 333 -2.85 -20.55 7.29
N PHE A 334 -1.94 -21.45 7.69
CA PHE A 334 -2.24 -22.89 7.69
C PHE A 334 -3.38 -23.26 8.65
N ARG A 335 -3.48 -22.58 9.80
CA ARG A 335 -4.63 -22.75 10.71
C ARG A 335 -5.93 -22.29 10.05
N ALA A 336 -5.94 -21.09 9.46
CA ALA A 336 -7.11 -20.57 8.75
C ALA A 336 -7.56 -21.46 7.57
N GLU A 337 -6.62 -22.01 6.80
CA GLU A 337 -6.94 -22.93 5.70
C GLU A 337 -7.61 -24.21 6.22
N SER A 338 -7.13 -24.76 7.35
CA SER A 338 -7.71 -25.95 7.95
C SER A 338 -9.16 -25.74 8.41
N GLU A 339 -9.46 -24.57 8.98
CA GLU A 339 -10.81 -24.19 9.41
C GLU A 339 -11.77 -23.99 8.23
N ASN A 340 -11.28 -23.38 7.15
CA ASN A 340 -12.04 -23.19 5.91
C ASN A 340 -12.39 -24.51 5.21
N ARG A 341 -11.48 -25.49 5.22
CA ARG A 341 -11.74 -26.84 4.67
C ARG A 341 -12.81 -27.58 5.47
N VAL A 342 -12.78 -27.48 6.80
CA VAL A 342 -13.81 -28.09 7.68
C VAL A 342 -15.19 -27.47 7.43
N THR A 343 -15.25 -26.15 7.31
CA THR A 343 -16.50 -25.40 7.07
C THR A 343 -17.08 -25.73 5.69
N SER A 344 -16.24 -25.76 4.65
CA SER A 344 -16.66 -26.11 3.29
C SER A 344 -17.09 -27.58 3.14
N GLY A 345 -16.44 -28.49 3.88
CA GLY A 345 -16.78 -29.91 3.92
C GLY A 345 -18.15 -30.18 4.54
N LYS A 346 -18.53 -29.44 5.60
CA LYS A 346 -19.86 -29.53 6.20
C LYS A 346 -20.97 -29.03 5.28
N VAL A 347 -20.75 -27.94 4.54
CA VAL A 347 -21.74 -27.40 3.60
C VAL A 347 -22.02 -28.36 2.44
N ARG A 348 -21.00 -29.08 1.95
CA ARG A 348 -21.14 -30.09 0.90
C ARG A 348 -21.82 -31.40 1.34
N GLN A 349 -21.87 -31.71 2.63
CA GLN A 349 -22.59 -32.89 3.16
C GLN A 349 -24.06 -32.62 3.48
N THR A 350 -24.48 -31.35 3.49
CA THR A 350 -25.86 -30.92 3.74
C THR A 350 -26.57 -30.40 2.49
N SER A 351 -25.95 -30.54 1.32
CA SER A 351 -26.54 -30.28 -0.01
C SER A 351 -26.78 -31.61 -0.70
#